data_AF-A0A1U9NZV5-F1
#
_entry.id   AF-A0A1U9NZV5-F1
#
_cell.length_a   1.000
_cell.length_b   1.000
_cell.length_c   1.000
_cell.angle_alpha   90.00
_cell.angle_beta   90.00
_cell.angle_gamma   90.00
#
_symmetry.space_group_name_H-M   'P 1'
#
loop_
_entity.id
_entity.type
_entity.pdbx_description
1 polymer ?
#
loop_
_entity_poly.entity_id
_entity_poly.type
_entity_poly.pdbx_seq_one_letter_code
_entity_poly.pdbx_strand_id
1 'polypeptide(L)'
;MADTAEIAEIIESALTGAELSWESPTPGSYVVTLPGTRKLSTTCSIRVGRHSLSVNAFVIRHPDENEAGVHRWLLERNLKLYGMAYAVDRLGDIYLTARLPLAVVTPEELDRLLGTVLEAADGSFNTLLELGFASAIRREYEWRVSRGEPTFNLDAFKHLTRPQGEAAGPGTPIG
;
A
#
# COMPACT_ATOMS: atom_id res chain seq x y z
N MET A 1 -34.13 -1.01 3.07
CA MET A 1 -32.78 -0.99 3.67
C MET A 1 -32.25 -2.40 3.47
N ALA A 2 -31.15 -2.58 2.74
CA ALA A 2 -30.57 -3.90 2.54
C ALA A 2 -30.28 -4.53 3.91
N ASP A 3 -30.67 -5.78 4.09
CA ASP A 3 -30.41 -6.51 5.32
C ASP A 3 -28.90 -6.78 5.43
N THR A 4 -28.36 -6.82 6.65
CA THR A 4 -26.91 -7.06 6.84
C THR A 4 -26.50 -8.43 6.29
N ALA A 5 -27.43 -9.39 6.27
CA ALA A 5 -27.25 -10.70 5.66
C ALA A 5 -27.13 -10.64 4.13
N GLU A 6 -27.96 -9.84 3.46
CA GLU A 6 -27.90 -9.64 2.00
C GLU A 6 -26.56 -9.02 1.58
N ILE A 7 -26.08 -8.05 2.35
CA ILE A 7 -24.79 -7.39 2.12
C ILE A 7 -23.63 -8.37 2.33
N ALA A 8 -23.71 -9.23 3.35
CA ALA A 8 -22.72 -10.28 3.59
C ALA A 8 -22.64 -11.25 2.40
N GLU A 9 -23.78 -11.73 1.90
CA GLU A 9 -23.83 -12.61 0.73
C GLU A 9 -23.20 -11.96 -0.52
N ILE A 10 -23.48 -10.68 -0.77
CA ILE A 10 -22.88 -9.94 -1.89
C ILE A 10 -21.35 -9.89 -1.74
N ILE A 11 -20.84 -9.56 -0.55
CA ILE A 11 -19.41 -9.49 -0.30
C ILE A 11 -18.75 -10.85 -0.48
N GLU A 12 -19.31 -11.89 0.13
CA GLU A 12 -18.76 -13.25 0.08
C GLU A 12 -18.77 -13.82 -1.35
N SER A 13 -19.85 -13.55 -2.10
CA SER A 13 -19.96 -13.91 -3.51
C SER A 13 -18.92 -13.17 -4.36
N ALA A 14 -18.75 -11.86 -4.15
CA ALA A 14 -17.76 -11.07 -4.88
C ALA A 14 -16.32 -11.55 -4.60
N LEU A 15 -15.98 -11.77 -3.32
CA LEU A 15 -14.65 -12.24 -2.94
C LEU A 15 -14.34 -13.65 -3.46
N THR A 16 -15.33 -14.54 -3.42
CA THR A 16 -15.20 -15.91 -3.94
C THR A 16 -15.10 -15.91 -5.46
N GLY A 17 -15.91 -15.09 -6.14
CA GLY A 17 -15.88 -14.94 -7.61
C GLY A 17 -14.57 -14.34 -8.13
N ALA A 18 -13.91 -13.51 -7.32
CA ALA A 18 -12.59 -12.97 -7.59
C ALA A 18 -11.43 -13.92 -7.19
N GLU A 19 -11.74 -15.13 -6.72
CA GLU A 19 -10.77 -16.14 -6.23
C GLU A 19 -9.80 -15.59 -5.16
N LEU A 20 -10.26 -14.64 -4.35
CA LEU A 20 -9.44 -14.02 -3.31
C LEU A 20 -9.45 -14.88 -2.04
N SER A 21 -8.31 -14.91 -1.34
CA SER A 21 -8.24 -15.50 -0.01
C SER A 21 -8.81 -14.52 1.01
N TRP A 22 -9.84 -14.93 1.75
CA TRP A 22 -10.45 -14.11 2.79
C TRP A 22 -10.89 -14.94 3.99
N GLU A 23 -10.95 -14.28 5.15
CA GLU A 23 -11.48 -14.83 6.40
C GLU A 23 -12.50 -13.86 7.01
N SER A 24 -13.45 -14.40 7.78
CA SER A 24 -14.48 -13.62 8.48
C SER A 24 -14.39 -13.84 9.99
N PRO A 25 -13.49 -13.12 10.70
CA PRO A 25 -13.24 -13.34 12.13
C PRO A 25 -14.44 -12.96 13.01
N THR A 26 -15.29 -12.04 12.55
CA THR A 26 -16.54 -11.68 13.23
C THR A 26 -17.62 -11.39 12.17
N PRO A 27 -18.91 -11.63 12.47
CA PRO A 27 -19.98 -11.35 11.52
C PRO A 27 -19.92 -9.91 10.97
N GLY A 28 -19.91 -9.78 9.65
CA GLY A 28 -19.78 -8.49 8.96
C GLY A 28 -18.36 -7.91 8.95
N SER A 29 -17.33 -8.65 9.34
CA SER A 29 -15.93 -8.25 9.22
C SER A 29 -15.18 -9.27 8.38
N TYR A 30 -14.57 -8.82 7.30
CA TYR A 30 -13.82 -9.63 6.35
C TYR A 30 -12.37 -9.13 6.31
N VAL A 31 -11.43 -10.06 6.27
CA VAL A 31 -10.01 -9.78 6.04
C VAL A 31 -9.63 -10.49 4.75
N VAL A 32 -9.28 -9.70 3.74
CA VAL A 32 -8.98 -10.13 2.38
C VAL A 32 -7.50 -9.97 2.13
N THR A 33 -6.88 -10.98 1.53
CA THR A 33 -5.49 -10.94 1.10
C THR A 33 -5.45 -10.72 -0.41
N LEU A 34 -5.01 -9.53 -0.82
CA LEU A 34 -4.87 -9.17 -2.23
C LEU A 34 -3.46 -9.53 -2.73
N PRO A 35 -3.32 -10.28 -3.82
CA PRO A 35 -2.03 -10.62 -4.40
C PRO A 35 -1.43 -9.38 -5.10
N GLY A 36 -0.31 -8.87 -4.58
CA GLY A 36 0.42 -7.74 -5.17
C GLY A 36 1.61 -8.17 -6.03
N THR A 37 2.06 -7.28 -6.91
CA THR A 37 3.24 -7.53 -7.76
C THR A 37 4.54 -7.03 -7.12
N ARG A 38 4.50 -5.93 -6.36
CA ARG A 38 5.67 -5.35 -5.67
C ARG A 38 5.65 -5.65 -4.17
N LYS A 39 4.47 -5.61 -3.56
CA LYS A 39 4.19 -6.04 -2.20
C LYS A 39 3.62 -7.46 -2.26
N LEU A 40 4.34 -8.44 -1.71
CA LEU A 40 4.00 -9.88 -1.76
C LEU A 40 2.52 -10.17 -1.45
N SER A 41 1.94 -9.43 -0.50
CA SER A 41 0.50 -9.43 -0.24
C SER A 41 0.06 -8.12 0.42
N THR A 42 -1.13 -7.65 0.04
CA THR A 42 -1.78 -6.52 0.71
C THR A 42 -3.01 -7.01 1.46
N THR A 43 -2.96 -6.90 2.79
CA THR A 43 -4.12 -7.21 3.65
C THR A 43 -5.09 -6.03 3.65
N CYS A 44 -6.34 -6.31 3.31
CA CYS A 44 -7.45 -5.38 3.28
C CYS A 44 -8.56 -5.85 4.22
N SER A 45 -8.99 -5.02 5.16
CA SER A 45 -10.12 -5.30 6.03
C SER A 45 -11.36 -4.57 5.54
N ILE A 46 -12.45 -5.31 5.36
CA ILE A 46 -13.77 -4.80 5.02
C ILE A 46 -14.68 -5.02 6.22
N ARG A 47 -15.37 -3.98 6.70
CA ARG A 47 -16.30 -4.06 7.83
C ARG A 47 -17.64 -3.45 7.46
N VAL A 48 -18.70 -4.24 7.58
CA VAL A 48 -20.09 -3.85 7.45
C VAL A 48 -20.58 -3.34 8.79
N GLY A 49 -20.74 -2.03 8.91
CA GLY A 49 -21.44 -1.40 10.04
C GLY A 49 -22.94 -1.28 9.78
N ARG A 50 -23.68 -0.77 10.77
CA ARG A 50 -25.15 -0.58 10.68
C ARG A 50 -25.61 0.26 9.48
N HIS A 51 -24.78 1.21 9.04
CA HIS A 51 -25.14 2.18 8.00
C HIS A 51 -24.03 2.44 6.99
N SER A 52 -22.85 1.84 7.17
CA SER A 52 -21.70 2.11 6.31
C SER A 52 -20.78 0.91 6.19
N LEU A 53 -20.24 0.71 4.99
CA LEU A 53 -19.11 -0.17 4.72
C LEU A 53 -17.83 0.61 5.02
N SER A 54 -16.92 0.02 5.79
CA SER A 54 -15.57 0.56 6.01
C SER A 54 -14.56 -0.37 5.36
N VAL A 55 -13.64 0.17 4.59
CA VAL A 55 -12.54 -0.57 3.98
C VAL A 55 -11.24 0.02 4.50
N ASN A 56 -10.30 -0.81 4.95
CA ASN A 56 -9.01 -0.38 5.46
C ASN A 56 -7.92 -1.34 4.99
N ALA A 57 -6.98 -0.85 4.20
CA ALA A 57 -5.82 -1.62 3.76
C ALA A 57 -4.54 -1.03 4.34
N PHE A 58 -3.69 -1.88 4.90
CA PHE A 58 -2.40 -1.46 5.43
C PHE A 58 -1.42 -1.23 4.27
N VAL A 59 -0.84 -0.04 4.17
CA VAL A 59 0.09 0.33 3.10
C VAL A 59 1.53 0.13 3.56
N ILE A 60 1.97 0.89 4.57
CA ILE A 60 3.33 0.87 5.08
C ILE A 60 3.37 1.37 6.53
N ARG A 61 4.42 0.97 7.28
CA ARG A 61 4.69 1.51 8.61
C ARG A 61 5.03 2.99 8.56
N HIS A 62 4.98 3.63 9.73
CA HIS A 62 5.46 4.99 9.92
C HIS A 62 6.82 5.22 9.23
N PRO A 63 6.95 6.27 8.39
CA PRO A 63 8.19 6.57 7.69
C PRO A 63 9.32 6.91 8.69
N ASP A 64 10.49 6.31 8.51
CA ASP A 64 11.67 6.56 9.36
C ASP A 64 12.23 7.99 9.20
N GLU A 65 12.01 8.60 8.03
CA GLU A 65 12.47 9.94 7.70
C GLU A 65 11.50 10.67 6.75
N ASN A 66 11.66 11.99 6.60
CA ASN A 66 10.93 12.82 5.63
C ASN A 66 9.39 12.66 5.67
N GLU A 67 8.83 12.55 6.89
CA GLU A 67 7.40 12.37 7.13
C GLU A 67 6.54 13.45 6.45
N ALA A 68 6.96 14.73 6.49
CA ALA A 68 6.25 15.82 5.83
C ALA A 68 6.17 15.64 4.30
N GLY A 69 7.25 15.14 3.67
CA GLY A 69 7.29 14.85 2.25
C GLY A 69 6.38 13.68 1.89
N VAL A 70 6.39 12.62 2.71
CA VAL A 70 5.49 11.48 2.56
C VAL A 70 4.03 11.93 2.68
N HIS A 71 3.66 12.66 3.74
CA HIS A 71 2.30 13.13 3.95
C HIS A 71 1.80 14.04 2.83
N ARG A 72 2.64 14.96 2.35
CA ARG A 72 2.30 15.79 1.20
C ARG A 72 2.02 14.93 -0.04
N TRP A 73 2.89 13.96 -0.32
CA TRP A 73 2.71 13.07 -1.46
C TRP A 73 1.40 12.26 -1.37
N LEU A 74 1.06 11.74 -0.18
CA LEU A 74 -0.21 11.04 0.06
C LEU A 74 -1.41 11.94 -0.21
N LEU A 75 -1.38 13.18 0.26
CA LEU A 75 -2.46 14.16 0.03
C LEU A 75 -2.61 14.52 -1.44
N GLU A 76 -1.51 14.69 -2.17
CA GLU A 76 -1.54 14.94 -3.62
C GLU A 76 -2.08 13.74 -4.40
N ARG A 77 -1.80 12.52 -3.93
CA ARG A 77 -2.30 11.28 -4.55
C ARG A 77 -3.79 11.06 -4.29
N ASN A 78 -4.31 11.50 -3.14
CA ASN A 78 -5.75 11.44 -2.82
C ASN A 78 -6.63 12.12 -3.87
N LEU A 79 -6.13 13.12 -4.59
CA LEU A 79 -6.87 13.80 -5.66
C LEU A 79 -7.21 12.90 -6.85
N LYS A 80 -6.52 11.76 -6.99
CA LYS A 80 -6.66 10.83 -8.12
C LYS A 80 -7.31 9.51 -7.70
N LEU A 81 -7.54 9.29 -6.42
CA LEU A 81 -8.11 8.05 -5.91
C LEU A 81 -9.63 8.06 -6.01
N TYR A 82 -10.19 6.92 -6.40
CA TYR A 82 -11.62 6.72 -6.48
C TYR A 82 -12.12 6.03 -5.20
N GLY A 83 -13.10 6.65 -4.53
CA GLY A 83 -13.79 6.04 -3.37
C GLY A 83 -12.93 5.81 -2.12
N MET A 84 -11.63 6.08 -2.17
CA MET A 84 -10.67 5.83 -1.09
C MET A 84 -9.72 7.01 -0.89
N ALA A 85 -9.11 7.08 0.29
CA ALA A 85 -8.07 8.05 0.61
C ALA A 85 -6.99 7.42 1.49
N TYR A 86 -5.75 7.89 1.35
CA TYR A 86 -4.71 7.63 2.32
C TYR A 86 -5.03 8.34 3.63
N ALA A 87 -4.78 7.64 4.73
CA ALA A 87 -4.92 8.11 6.09
C ALA A 87 -3.71 7.65 6.92
N VAL A 88 -3.45 8.37 8.00
CA VAL A 88 -2.37 8.08 8.94
C VAL A 88 -2.99 7.83 10.31
N ASP A 89 -2.55 6.78 11.00
CA ASP A 89 -3.02 6.48 12.34
C ASP A 89 -2.24 7.25 13.43
N ARG A 90 -2.48 6.93 14.70
CA ARG A 90 -1.78 7.59 15.82
C ARG A 90 -0.31 7.20 15.96
N LEU A 91 0.07 6.04 15.42
CA LEU A 91 1.46 5.56 15.41
C LEU A 91 2.21 6.08 14.17
N GLY A 92 1.51 6.74 13.25
CA GLY A 92 2.07 7.22 12.01
C GLY A 92 2.03 6.20 10.87
N ASP A 93 1.39 5.04 11.08
CA ASP A 93 1.23 4.02 10.07
C ASP A 93 0.24 4.49 8.99
N ILE A 94 0.57 4.18 7.74
CA ILE A 94 -0.18 4.64 6.58
C ILE A 94 -1.14 3.56 6.12
N TYR A 95 -2.41 3.95 6.01
CA TYR A 95 -3.51 3.13 5.56
C TYR A 95 -4.17 3.74 4.33
N LEU A 96 -4.78 2.89 3.51
CA LEU A 96 -5.76 3.29 2.52
C LEU A 96 -7.14 2.97 3.08
N THR A 97 -8.00 3.97 3.23
CA THR A 97 -9.30 3.84 3.89
C THR A 97 -10.45 4.35 3.02
N ALA A 98 -11.61 3.74 3.19
CA ALA A 98 -12.87 4.20 2.63
C ALA A 98 -14.00 4.01 3.63
N ARG A 99 -14.95 4.93 3.62
CA ARG A 99 -16.22 4.79 4.34
C ARG A 99 -17.37 5.14 3.41
N LEU A 100 -18.13 4.12 3.04
CA LEU A 100 -19.13 4.19 1.98
C LEU A 100 -20.52 3.82 2.52
N PRO A 101 -21.61 4.37 1.97
CA PRO A 101 -22.95 3.96 2.31
C PRO A 101 -23.21 2.51 1.84
N LEU A 102 -24.04 1.77 2.58
CA LEU A 102 -24.35 0.38 2.23
C LEU A 102 -25.03 0.22 0.86
N ALA A 103 -25.69 1.27 0.36
CA ALA A 103 -26.32 1.28 -0.97
C ALA A 103 -25.33 1.12 -2.13
N VAL A 104 -24.04 1.32 -1.88
CA VAL A 104 -22.96 1.24 -2.87
C VAL A 104 -22.32 -0.15 -2.88
N VAL A 105 -22.76 -1.07 -2.01
CA VAL A 105 -22.22 -2.43 -1.95
C VAL A 105 -22.83 -3.28 -3.07
N THR A 106 -22.17 -3.27 -4.22
CA THR A 106 -22.44 -4.20 -5.33
C THR A 106 -21.17 -4.96 -5.69
N PRO A 107 -21.26 -6.12 -6.36
CA PRO A 107 -20.07 -6.87 -6.79
C PRO A 107 -19.11 -6.02 -7.63
N GLU A 108 -19.64 -5.21 -8.55
CA GLU A 108 -18.84 -4.36 -9.44
C GLU A 108 -18.14 -3.24 -8.68
N GLU A 109 -18.79 -2.66 -7.68
CA GLU A 109 -18.16 -1.62 -6.87
C GLU A 109 -17.11 -2.20 -5.93
N LEU A 110 -17.37 -3.37 -5.34
CA LEU A 110 -16.39 -4.07 -4.53
C LEU A 110 -15.14 -4.41 -5.35
N ASP A 111 -15.31 -4.91 -6.57
CA ASP A 111 -14.19 -5.16 -7.49
C ASP A 111 -13.39 -3.88 -7.78
N ARG A 112 -14.06 -2.77 -8.11
CA ARG A 112 -13.41 -1.47 -8.33
C ARG A 112 -12.65 -0.95 -7.10
N LEU A 113 -13.21 -1.12 -5.91
CA LEU A 113 -12.56 -0.73 -4.66
C LEU A 113 -11.32 -1.59 -4.39
N LEU A 114 -11.42 -2.91 -4.55
CA LEU A 114 -10.29 -3.83 -4.34
C LEU A 114 -9.18 -3.60 -5.38
N GLY A 115 -9.54 -3.32 -6.63
CA GLY A 115 -8.59 -2.90 -7.67
C GLY A 115 -7.89 -1.59 -7.30
N THR A 116 -8.63 -0.62 -6.75
CA THR A 116 -8.05 0.65 -6.25
C THR A 116 -7.10 0.38 -5.08
N VAL A 117 -7.45 -0.51 -4.14
CA VAL A 117 -6.55 -0.91 -3.05
C VAL A 117 -5.27 -1.49 -3.60
N LEU A 118 -5.36 -2.41 -4.57
CA LEU A 118 -4.20 -3.05 -5.15
C LEU A 118 -3.29 -2.04 -5.85
N GLU A 119 -3.85 -1.20 -6.73
CA GLU A 119 -3.06 -0.18 -7.45
C GLU A 119 -2.45 0.85 -6.48
N ALA A 120 -3.22 1.33 -5.52
CA ALA A 120 -2.78 2.37 -4.61
C ALA A 120 -1.78 1.84 -3.58
N ALA A 121 -1.92 0.62 -3.07
CA ALA A 121 -0.97 0.05 -2.12
C ALA A 121 0.29 -0.48 -2.81
N ASP A 122 0.14 -1.21 -3.92
CA ASP A 122 1.26 -1.83 -4.64
C ASP A 122 2.03 -0.80 -5.49
N GLY A 123 1.30 0.06 -6.19
CA GLY A 123 1.87 1.08 -7.06
C GLY A 123 2.64 2.16 -6.32
N SER A 124 2.20 2.53 -5.10
CA SER A 124 2.86 3.56 -4.28
C SER A 124 4.02 3.04 -3.43
N PHE A 125 4.13 1.72 -3.23
CA PHE A 125 5.02 1.14 -2.22
C PHE A 125 6.48 1.56 -2.37
N ASN A 126 7.05 1.43 -3.59
CA ASN A 126 8.45 1.81 -3.83
C ASN A 126 8.68 3.31 -3.65
N THR A 127 7.74 4.16 -4.07
CA THR A 127 7.85 5.61 -3.89
C THR A 127 7.81 5.99 -2.41
N LEU A 128 6.95 5.35 -1.62
CA LEU A 128 6.90 5.57 -0.17
C LEU A 128 8.19 5.09 0.52
N LEU A 129 8.77 3.97 0.06
CA LEU A 129 10.06 3.48 0.52
C LEU A 129 11.21 4.44 0.19
N GLU A 130 11.25 4.98 -1.03
CA GLU A 130 12.24 5.97 -1.43
C GLU A 130 12.10 7.28 -0.65
N LEU A 131 10.87 7.72 -0.40
CA LEU A 131 10.63 8.97 0.30
C LEU A 131 10.89 8.87 1.80
N GLY A 132 10.50 7.76 2.43
CA GLY A 132 10.44 7.62 3.90
C GLY A 132 11.45 6.66 4.52
N PHE A 133 12.19 5.89 3.72
CA PHE A 133 13.07 4.82 4.21
C PHE A 133 14.42 4.73 3.47
N ALA A 134 14.83 5.77 2.74
CA ALA A 134 16.03 5.75 1.92
C ALA A 134 17.30 5.39 2.72
N SER A 135 17.46 5.98 3.90
CA SER A 135 18.57 5.71 4.82
C SER A 135 18.55 4.27 5.35
N ALA A 136 17.37 3.72 5.64
CA ALA A 136 17.22 2.33 6.08
C ALA A 136 17.56 1.35 4.96
N ILE A 137 17.12 1.63 3.73
CA ILE A 137 17.43 0.86 2.52
C ILE A 137 18.93 0.82 2.26
N ARG A 138 19.63 1.95 2.41
CA ARG A 138 21.10 2.00 2.28
C ARG A 138 21.81 1.11 3.30
N ARG A 139 21.42 1.21 4.58
CA ARG A 139 21.99 0.37 5.66
C ARG A 139 21.74 -1.12 5.42
N GLU A 140 20.53 -1.49 5.02
CA GLU A 140 20.17 -2.87 4.69
C GLU A 140 21.00 -3.39 3.50
N TYR A 141 21.19 -2.57 2.47
CA TYR A 141 22.03 -2.92 1.33
C TYR A 141 23.48 -3.16 1.72
N GLU A 142 24.10 -2.24 2.46
CA GLU A 142 25.47 -2.37 2.96
C GLU A 142 25.63 -3.63 3.83
N TRP A 143 24.65 -3.89 4.70
CA TRP A 143 24.64 -5.09 5.54
C TRP A 143 24.60 -6.37 4.70
N ARG A 144 23.71 -6.45 3.70
CA ARG A 144 23.62 -7.63 2.82
C ARG A 144 24.88 -7.85 2.00
N VAL A 145 25.44 -6.78 1.42
CA VAL A 145 26.69 -6.86 0.66
C VAL A 145 27.84 -7.33 1.56
N SER A 146 27.93 -6.83 2.79
CA SER A 146 28.98 -7.23 3.75
C SER A 146 28.90 -8.71 4.16
N ARG A 147 27.73 -9.33 4.04
CA ARG A 147 27.47 -10.74 4.42
C ARG A 147 27.32 -11.68 3.22
N GLY A 148 27.38 -11.19 1.99
CA GLY A 148 27.12 -11.98 0.80
C GLY A 148 25.66 -12.43 0.66
N GLU A 149 24.73 -11.73 1.32
CA GLU A 149 23.30 -12.02 1.25
C GLU A 149 22.70 -11.49 -0.06
N PRO A 150 21.66 -12.15 -0.61
CA PRO A 150 21.08 -11.71 -1.88
C PRO A 150 20.32 -10.37 -1.80
N THR A 151 20.48 -9.54 -2.82
CA THR A 151 19.94 -8.16 -2.88
C THR A 151 18.82 -7.96 -3.89
N PHE A 152 18.24 -9.03 -4.45
CA PHE A 152 17.21 -8.95 -5.50
C PHE A 152 15.99 -8.09 -5.13
N ASN A 153 15.58 -8.05 -3.85
CA ASN A 153 14.47 -7.20 -3.40
C ASN A 153 14.85 -5.70 -3.29
N LEU A 154 16.14 -5.39 -3.28
CA LEU A 154 16.68 -4.03 -3.25
C LEU A 154 17.02 -3.51 -4.65
N ASP A 155 16.81 -4.32 -5.70
CA ASP A 155 17.15 -3.96 -7.08
C ASP A 155 16.37 -2.72 -7.56
N ALA A 156 15.15 -2.54 -7.07
CA ALA A 156 14.34 -1.35 -7.34
C ALA A 156 14.99 -0.05 -6.81
N PHE A 157 15.88 -0.15 -5.81
CA PHE A 157 16.51 0.98 -5.13
C PHE A 157 18.00 1.13 -5.47
N LYS A 158 18.49 0.53 -6.57
CA LYS A 158 19.91 0.65 -7.01
C LYS A 158 20.39 2.09 -7.13
N HIS A 159 19.50 3.05 -7.41
CA HIS A 159 19.84 4.46 -7.49
C HIS A 159 20.12 5.10 -6.11
N LEU A 160 19.59 4.54 -5.03
CA LEU A 160 19.87 4.98 -3.65
C LEU A 160 21.17 4.38 -3.09
N THR A 161 21.61 3.24 -3.62
CA THR A 161 22.74 2.46 -3.09
C THR A 161 24.02 2.58 -3.92
N ARG A 162 23.96 3.18 -5.12
CA ARG A 162 25.17 3.59 -5.83
C ARG A 162 25.89 4.70 -5.04
N PRO A 163 27.21 4.61 -4.84
CA PRO A 163 27.96 5.70 -4.24
C PRO A 163 27.75 6.97 -5.07
N GLN A 164 27.38 8.08 -4.44
CA GLN A 164 27.57 9.40 -5.03
C GLN A 164 29.08 9.66 -5.12
N GLY A 165 29.70 9.14 -6.17
CA GLY A 165 31.15 9.07 -6.27
C GLY A 165 31.62 8.81 -7.70
N GLU A 166 30.97 9.41 -8.68
CA GLU A 166 31.53 9.64 -10.02
C GLU A 166 30.88 10.88 -10.64
N ALA A 167 30.84 11.98 -9.88
CA ALA A 167 30.87 13.29 -10.52
C ALA A 167 32.25 13.41 -11.14
N ALA A 168 32.29 13.39 -12.48
CA ALA A 168 33.48 13.53 -13.31
C ALA A 168 34.52 14.46 -12.66
N GLY A 169 35.69 13.92 -12.35
CA GLY A 169 36.83 14.73 -11.95
C GLY A 169 37.09 15.81 -13.01
N PRO A 170 37.40 17.06 -12.62
CA PRO A 170 37.71 18.10 -13.59
C PRO A 170 38.89 17.61 -14.44
N GLY A 171 38.67 17.51 -15.75
CA GLY A 171 39.66 17.07 -16.70
C GLY A 171 40.94 17.88 -16.57
N THR A 172 42.06 17.20 -16.36
CA THR A 172 43.40 17.77 -16.41
C THR A 172 43.61 18.46 -17.76
N PRO A 173 44.00 19.75 -17.82
CA PRO A 173 44.42 20.35 -19.07
C PRO A 173 45.80 19.79 -19.45
N ILE A 174 45.89 19.27 -20.66
CA ILE A 174 47.15 18.81 -21.27
C ILE A 174 47.86 20.07 -21.75
N GLY A 175 49.03 20.35 -21.17
CA GLY A 175 49.98 21.35 -21.66
C GLY A 175 50.87 20.79 -22.76
#